data_AF-A0A935S3J3-F1
#
_entry.id   AF-A0A935S3J3-F1
#
_cell.length_a   1.000
_cell.length_b   1.000
_cell.length_c   1.000
_cell.angle_alpha   90.00
_cell.angle_beta   90.00
_cell.angle_gamma   90.00
#
_symmetry.space_group_name_H-M   'P 1'
#
loop_
_entity.id
_entity.type
_entity.pdbx_description
1 polymer ?
#
loop_
_entity_poly.entity_id
_entity_poly.type
_entity_poly.pdbx_seq_one_letter_code
_entity_poly.pdbx_strand_id
1 'polypeptide(L)'
;MSGMNGVQDYLYDANFFGRTEYSGPASYQFIDNDGAFKVWTPLGQSSTYLITANVKSPKLPKTPFQLFADIGTAQKTSLNKQQVLWDLGISANLWDDVIEISFPLLYSSDIKETLTLNNVGFFNTIRFTFNMHNVKPRDYIKNNFL
;
A
#
# COMPACT_ATOMS: atom_id res chain seq x y z
N MET A 1 -10.15 -2.54 -1.66
CA MET A 1 -9.35 -3.08 -0.53
C MET A 1 -7.88 -2.73 -0.67
N SER A 2 -7.27 -2.87 -1.86
CA SER A 2 -5.94 -2.31 -2.10
C SER A 2 -5.90 -0.81 -1.84
N GLY A 3 -4.76 -0.32 -1.35
CA GLY A 3 -4.54 1.13 -1.22
C GLY A 3 -4.69 1.87 -2.56
N MET A 4 -5.21 3.09 -2.48
CA MET A 4 -5.61 3.90 -3.63
C MET A 4 -4.41 4.31 -4.50
N ASN A 5 -4.53 4.17 -5.82
CA ASN A 5 -3.55 4.67 -6.79
C ASN A 5 -3.97 6.03 -7.38
N GLY A 6 -3.12 6.63 -8.22
CA GLY A 6 -3.38 7.97 -8.75
C GLY A 6 -4.65 8.10 -9.59
N VAL A 7 -5.03 7.05 -10.33
CA VAL A 7 -6.24 7.04 -11.17
C VAL A 7 -7.51 7.00 -10.31
N GLN A 8 -7.42 6.40 -9.12
CA GLN A 8 -8.53 6.27 -8.18
C GLN A 8 -8.71 7.51 -7.29
N ASP A 9 -7.74 8.41 -7.23
CA ASP A 9 -7.82 9.65 -6.42
C ASP A 9 -8.74 10.69 -7.06
N TYR A 10 -10.03 10.54 -6.78
CA TYR A 10 -11.12 11.37 -7.32
C TYR A 10 -11.17 12.79 -6.71
N LEU A 11 -10.62 12.99 -5.50
CA LEU A 11 -10.59 14.30 -4.83
C LEU A 11 -9.36 15.14 -5.20
N TYR A 12 -8.36 14.52 -5.82
CA TYR A 12 -7.07 15.17 -6.14
C TYR A 12 -6.31 15.65 -4.89
N ASP A 13 -6.50 14.99 -3.75
CA ASP A 13 -5.90 15.37 -2.47
C ASP A 13 -4.46 14.87 -2.31
N ALA A 14 -4.08 13.83 -3.07
CA ALA A 14 -2.78 13.18 -2.94
C ALA A 14 -1.78 13.60 -4.05
N ASN A 15 -0.50 13.59 -3.70
CA ASN A 15 0.58 13.98 -4.61
C ASN A 15 1.09 12.77 -5.40
N PHE A 16 0.47 12.45 -6.53
CA PHE A 16 0.90 11.37 -7.42
C PHE A 16 1.80 11.89 -8.56
N PHE A 17 3.00 11.34 -8.68
CA PHE A 17 3.90 11.66 -9.81
C PHE A 17 3.35 11.15 -11.15
N GLY A 18 2.81 9.92 -11.16
CA GLY A 18 2.23 9.27 -12.33
C GLY A 18 0.74 9.06 -12.17
N ARG A 19 -0.04 10.13 -11.95
CA ARG A 19 -1.48 10.03 -11.66
C ARG A 19 -2.26 9.23 -12.71
N THR A 20 -1.88 9.36 -13.98
CA THR A 20 -2.52 8.70 -15.12
C THR A 20 -1.74 7.49 -15.64
N GLU A 21 -0.67 7.10 -14.95
CA GLU A 21 0.20 6.00 -15.39
C GLU A 21 -0.39 4.65 -14.98
N TYR A 22 -0.61 3.78 -15.96
CA TYR A 22 -1.10 2.42 -15.76
C TYR A 22 0.02 1.38 -15.75
N SER A 23 1.26 1.78 -16.07
CA SER A 23 2.42 0.89 -16.13
C SER A 23 3.72 1.60 -15.74
N GLY A 24 4.76 0.82 -15.44
CA GLY A 24 6.07 1.34 -15.07
C GLY A 24 6.16 1.81 -13.60
N PRO A 25 7.33 2.30 -13.17
CA PRO A 25 7.59 2.58 -11.75
C PRO A 25 6.61 3.59 -11.14
N ALA A 26 6.21 4.62 -11.88
CA ALA A 26 5.30 5.65 -11.36
C ALA A 26 3.89 5.10 -11.03
N SER A 27 3.46 4.01 -11.71
CA SER A 27 2.16 3.35 -11.46
C SER A 27 2.13 2.55 -10.14
N TYR A 28 3.29 2.27 -9.54
CA TYR A 28 3.40 1.58 -8.26
C TYR A 28 3.18 2.49 -7.05
N GLN A 29 3.01 3.80 -7.30
CA GLN A 29 2.69 4.75 -6.25
C GLN A 29 1.29 4.50 -5.71
N PHE A 30 1.13 4.54 -4.39
CA PHE A 30 -0.16 4.43 -3.73
C PHE A 30 -0.22 5.28 -2.46
N ILE A 31 -1.42 5.37 -1.89
CA ILE A 31 -1.64 5.91 -0.55
C ILE A 31 -2.48 4.95 0.28
N ASP A 32 -2.34 5.03 1.60
CA ASP A 32 -3.04 4.20 2.59
C ASP A 32 -4.52 4.63 2.76
N ASN A 33 -5.29 4.68 1.66
CA ASN A 33 -6.75 4.92 1.64
C ASN A 33 -7.51 3.68 1.13
N ASP A 34 -8.84 3.66 1.30
CA ASP A 34 -9.78 2.68 0.71
C ASP A 34 -9.39 1.19 0.89
N GLY A 35 -9.06 0.87 2.13
CA GLY A 35 -8.67 -0.46 2.61
C GLY A 35 -7.18 -0.61 2.87
N ALA A 36 -6.36 0.27 2.27
CA ALA A 36 -4.94 0.46 2.58
C ALA A 36 -4.08 -0.82 2.55
N PHE A 37 -4.49 -1.86 1.81
CA PHE A 37 -3.63 -3.02 1.57
C PHE A 37 -2.41 -2.62 0.75
N LYS A 38 -1.23 -3.08 1.17
CA LYS A 38 0.05 -2.76 0.52
C LYS A 38 0.27 -3.59 -0.74
N VAL A 39 -0.49 -4.67 -0.94
CA VAL A 39 -0.56 -5.41 -2.20
C VAL A 39 -1.72 -4.92 -3.07
N TRP A 40 -1.51 -4.89 -4.39
CA TRP A 40 -2.60 -4.63 -5.33
C TRP A 40 -3.53 -5.84 -5.40
N THR A 41 -4.84 -5.59 -5.31
CA THR A 41 -5.87 -6.60 -5.52
C THR A 41 -7.18 -5.93 -5.95
N PRO A 42 -7.86 -6.44 -7.00
CA PRO A 42 -9.20 -6.00 -7.36
C PRO A 42 -10.26 -6.53 -6.38
N LEU A 43 -9.91 -7.46 -5.50
CA LEU A 43 -10.83 -8.02 -4.49
C LEU A 43 -11.17 -6.98 -3.41
N GLY A 44 -12.38 -7.08 -2.86
CA GLY A 44 -12.88 -6.19 -1.83
C GLY A 44 -13.22 -4.77 -2.32
N GLN A 45 -13.55 -4.63 -3.60
CA GLN A 45 -14.25 -3.46 -4.14
C GLN A 45 -15.76 -3.64 -3.89
N SER A 46 -16.30 -2.99 -2.88
CA SER A 46 -17.65 -3.21 -2.37
C SER A 46 -18.35 -1.87 -2.15
N SER A 47 -19.62 -1.78 -2.56
CA SER A 47 -20.47 -0.61 -2.32
C SER A 47 -21.26 -0.70 -1.02
N THR A 48 -21.20 -1.84 -0.31
CA THR A 48 -22.00 -2.10 0.89
C THR A 48 -21.17 -1.94 2.16
N TYR A 49 -20.13 -2.75 2.31
CA TYR A 49 -19.18 -2.63 3.42
C TYR A 49 -17.78 -3.07 3.02
N LEU A 50 -16.79 -2.43 3.64
CA LEU A 50 -15.37 -2.76 3.62
C LEU A 50 -14.83 -2.47 5.02
N ILE A 51 -14.26 -3.48 5.66
CA ILE A 51 -13.66 -3.37 6.99
C ILE A 51 -12.22 -3.83 6.86
N THR A 52 -11.27 -2.97 7.22
CA THR A 52 -9.84 -3.27 7.18
C THR A 52 -9.17 -2.84 8.47
N ALA A 53 -8.10 -3.56 8.83
CA ALA A 53 -7.18 -3.19 9.89
C ALA A 53 -5.76 -3.32 9.35
N ASN A 54 -4.98 -2.26 9.54
CA ASN A 54 -3.60 -2.16 9.07
C ASN A 54 -2.70 -1.91 10.28
N VAL A 55 -1.72 -2.78 10.51
CA VAL A 55 -0.79 -2.69 11.64
C VAL A 55 0.63 -2.59 11.10
N LYS A 56 1.39 -1.61 11.59
CA LYS A 56 2.83 -1.48 11.33
C LYS A 56 3.61 -1.63 12.63
N SER A 57 4.70 -2.38 12.60
CA SER A 57 5.62 -2.46 13.73
C SER A 57 6.42 -1.16 13.87
N PRO A 58 6.99 -0.89 15.05
CA PRO A 58 8.07 0.09 15.17
C PRO A 58 9.22 -0.24 14.21
N LYS A 59 10.04 0.77 13.88
CA LYS A 59 11.26 0.59 13.07
C LYS A 59 12.18 -0.42 13.77
N LEU A 60 12.70 -1.37 13.00
CA LEU A 60 13.73 -2.29 13.48
C LEU A 60 14.99 -1.49 13.86
N PRO A 61 15.68 -1.83 14.98
CA PRO A 61 16.79 -1.04 15.48
C PRO A 61 17.86 -0.75 14.43
N LYS A 62 18.22 0.53 14.27
CA LYS A 62 19.23 1.02 13.31
C LYS A 62 18.94 0.72 11.84
N THR A 63 17.69 0.45 11.47
CA THR A 63 17.31 0.24 10.07
C THR A 63 16.06 1.05 9.71
N PRO A 64 15.86 1.38 8.42
CA PRO A 64 14.63 2.01 7.95
C PRO A 64 13.45 1.02 7.88
N PHE A 65 13.66 -0.25 8.22
CA PHE A 65 12.67 -1.31 7.98
C PHE A 65 11.64 -1.43 9.11
N GLN A 66 10.40 -1.73 8.71
CA GLN A 66 9.25 -2.00 9.57
C GLN A 66 8.53 -3.23 9.02
N LEU A 67 7.87 -3.99 9.88
CA LEU A 67 6.95 -5.03 9.45
C LEU A 67 5.55 -4.43 9.31
N PHE A 68 4.78 -4.90 8.33
CA PHE A 68 3.38 -4.56 8.21
C PHE A 68 2.51 -5.81 8.11
N ALA A 69 1.27 -5.66 8.56
CA ALA A 69 0.24 -6.66 8.48
C ALA A 69 -1.10 -6.00 8.21
N ASP A 70 -1.75 -6.38 7.10
CA ASP A 70 -3.10 -5.94 6.80
C ASP A 70 -4.06 -7.12 6.79
N ILE A 71 -5.26 -6.88 7.31
CA ILE A 71 -6.35 -7.83 7.31
C ILE A 71 -7.65 -7.11 6.99
N GLY A 72 -8.52 -7.73 6.21
CA GLY A 72 -9.73 -7.08 5.74
C GLY A 72 -10.78 -8.04 5.24
N THR A 73 -12.02 -7.58 5.31
CA THR A 73 -13.18 -8.25 4.72
C THR A 73 -14.08 -7.22 4.06
N ALA A 74 -14.87 -7.68 3.11
CA ALA A 74 -15.81 -6.87 2.36
C ALA A 74 -17.05 -7.72 2.07
N GLN A 75 -18.02 -7.13 1.37
CA GLN A 75 -19.17 -7.85 0.87
C GLN A 75 -18.75 -9.14 0.15
N LYS A 76 -19.45 -10.26 0.44
CA LYS A 76 -19.13 -11.58 -0.08
C LYS A 76 -19.02 -11.65 -1.61
N THR A 77 -19.82 -10.86 -2.34
CA THR A 77 -19.79 -10.78 -3.80
C THR A 77 -18.54 -10.09 -4.35
N SER A 78 -17.85 -9.30 -3.53
CA SER A 78 -16.58 -8.63 -3.85
C SER A 78 -15.37 -9.47 -3.46
N LEU A 79 -15.58 -10.67 -2.88
CA LEU A 79 -14.55 -11.61 -2.46
C LEU A 79 -14.66 -12.88 -3.31
N ASN A 80 -13.61 -13.70 -3.30
CA ASN A 80 -13.60 -14.97 -4.01
C ASN A 80 -13.93 -16.14 -3.05
N LYS A 81 -12.97 -17.02 -2.75
CA LYS A 81 -13.19 -18.19 -1.90
C LYS A 81 -13.09 -17.81 -0.42
N GLN A 82 -12.16 -16.92 -0.08
CA GLN A 82 -11.88 -16.46 1.27
C GLN A 82 -12.77 -15.28 1.65
N GLN A 83 -13.40 -15.36 2.82
CA GLN A 83 -14.21 -14.26 3.37
C GLN A 83 -13.36 -13.17 4.05
N VAL A 84 -12.08 -13.47 4.32
CA VAL A 84 -11.12 -12.55 4.92
C VAL A 84 -9.84 -12.62 4.12
N LEU A 85 -9.37 -11.46 3.66
CA LEU A 85 -8.12 -11.29 2.95
C LEU A 85 -7.09 -10.70 3.91
N TRP A 86 -5.82 -10.98 3.65
CA TRP A 86 -4.71 -10.45 4.43
C TRP A 86 -3.44 -10.39 3.57
N ASP A 87 -2.56 -9.47 3.94
CA ASP A 87 -1.18 -9.40 3.45
C ASP A 87 -0.22 -9.10 4.61
N LEU A 88 1.03 -9.51 4.45
CA LEU A 88 2.11 -9.32 5.42
C LEU A 88 3.38 -9.02 4.64
N GLY A 89 4.21 -8.15 5.17
CA GLY A 89 5.47 -7.82 4.52
C GLY A 89 6.37 -6.91 5.33
N ILE A 90 7.35 -6.37 4.63
CA ILE A 90 8.31 -5.41 5.18
C ILE A 90 8.15 -4.09 4.43
N SER A 91 8.15 -2.98 5.14
CA SER A 91 8.20 -1.63 4.59
C SER A 91 9.56 -1.00 4.90
N ALA A 92 10.17 -0.30 3.95
CA ALA A 92 11.33 0.55 4.16
C ALA A 92 10.86 2.01 4.22
N ASN A 93 10.90 2.60 5.41
CA ASN A 93 10.59 4.01 5.65
C ASN A 93 11.88 4.83 5.52
N LEU A 94 12.05 5.46 4.35
CA LEU A 94 13.26 6.22 4.00
C LEU A 94 13.19 7.67 4.52
N TRP A 95 11.98 8.23 4.55
CA TRP A 95 11.69 9.52 5.16
C TRP A 95 10.34 9.42 5.86
N ASP A 96 10.35 9.60 7.18
CA ASP A 96 9.17 9.55 8.04
C ASP A 96 8.00 10.32 7.43
N ASP A 97 6.87 9.64 7.25
CA ASP A 97 5.61 10.13 6.68
C ASP A 97 5.66 10.72 5.26
N VAL A 98 6.80 10.62 4.57
CA VAL A 98 7.01 11.18 3.23
C VAL A 98 7.32 10.08 2.21
N ILE A 99 8.28 9.19 2.49
CA ILE A 99 8.71 8.11 1.58
C ILE A 99 8.71 6.76 2.30
N GLU A 100 7.84 5.86 1.84
CA GLU A 100 7.79 4.46 2.27
C GLU A 100 7.74 3.53 1.07
N ILE A 101 8.50 2.44 1.10
CA ILE A 101 8.46 1.39 0.07
C ILE A 101 8.00 0.10 0.74
N SER A 102 6.88 -0.47 0.29
CA SER A 102 6.28 -1.68 0.84
C SER A 102 6.56 -2.89 -0.03
N PHE A 103 7.07 -3.93 0.60
CA PHE A 103 7.39 -5.23 0.01
C PHE A 103 6.43 -6.27 0.60
N PRO A 104 5.28 -6.54 -0.04
CA PRO A 104 4.38 -7.61 0.39
C PRO A 104 5.03 -8.97 0.13
N LEU A 105 5.31 -9.70 1.21
CA LEU A 105 6.01 -10.99 1.16
C LEU A 105 5.04 -12.18 1.18
N LEU A 106 3.97 -12.05 1.96
CA LEU A 106 2.96 -13.08 2.13
C LEU A 106 1.57 -12.45 1.99
N TYR A 107 0.63 -13.21 1.47
CA TYR A 107 -0.75 -12.79 1.31
C TYR A 107 -1.66 -14.00 1.15
N SER A 108 -2.95 -13.77 1.35
CA SER A 108 -4.01 -14.77 1.19
C SER A 108 -4.00 -15.45 -0.18
N SER A 109 -4.48 -16.70 -0.26
CA SER A 109 -4.46 -17.49 -1.50
C SER A 109 -5.24 -16.85 -2.63
N ASP A 110 -6.34 -16.16 -2.31
CA ASP A 110 -7.17 -15.47 -3.30
C ASP A 110 -6.42 -14.28 -3.92
N ILE A 111 -5.66 -13.54 -3.12
CA ILE A 111 -4.77 -12.47 -3.63
C ILE A 111 -3.70 -13.09 -4.54
N LYS A 112 -3.08 -14.19 -4.10
CA LYS A 112 -2.06 -14.89 -4.91
C LYS A 112 -2.59 -15.37 -6.26
N GLU A 113 -3.77 -15.99 -6.26
CA GLU A 113 -4.46 -16.45 -7.46
C GLU A 113 -4.75 -15.25 -8.38
N THR A 114 -5.23 -14.15 -7.83
CA THR A 114 -5.54 -12.94 -8.59
C THR A 114 -4.30 -12.30 -9.24
N LEU A 115 -3.20 -12.21 -8.51
CA LEU A 115 -1.93 -11.70 -9.05
C LEU A 115 -1.42 -12.58 -10.20
N THR A 116 -1.53 -13.91 -10.05
CA THR A 116 -1.12 -14.87 -11.07
C THR A 116 -1.99 -14.73 -12.33
N LEU A 117 -3.31 -14.60 -12.19
CA LEU A 117 -4.24 -14.42 -13.30
C LEU A 117 -4.01 -13.10 -14.06
N ASN A 118 -3.54 -12.06 -13.38
CA ASN A 118 -3.23 -10.76 -13.99
C ASN A 118 -1.76 -10.64 -14.44
N ASN A 119 -0.99 -11.73 -14.46
CA ASN A 119 0.43 -11.75 -14.81
C ASN A 119 1.29 -10.75 -14.01
N VAL A 120 0.95 -10.52 -12.74
CA VAL A 120 1.68 -9.61 -11.86
C VAL A 120 2.81 -10.37 -11.18
N GLY A 121 4.05 -10.10 -11.59
CA GLY A 121 5.25 -10.63 -10.95
C GLY A 121 5.51 -10.00 -9.58
N PHE A 122 6.34 -10.64 -8.75
CA PHE A 122 6.68 -10.16 -7.41
C PHE A 122 7.20 -8.71 -7.40
N PHE A 123 8.07 -8.35 -8.34
CA PHE A 123 8.60 -6.98 -8.41
C PHE A 123 7.53 -5.93 -8.72
N ASN A 124 6.44 -6.32 -9.39
CA ASN A 124 5.29 -5.46 -9.67
C ASN A 124 4.32 -5.38 -8.49
N THR A 125 4.49 -6.21 -7.45
CA THR A 125 3.74 -6.10 -6.19
C THR A 125 4.37 -5.12 -5.21
N ILE A 126 5.62 -4.71 -5.45
CA ILE A 126 6.29 -3.68 -4.64
C ILE A 126 5.63 -2.35 -4.93
N ARG A 127 5.17 -1.67 -3.89
CA ARG A 127 4.51 -0.37 -3.99
C ARG A 127 5.26 0.66 -3.16
N PHE A 128 5.07 1.93 -3.45
CA PHE A 128 5.65 2.99 -2.63
C PHE A 128 4.66 4.14 -2.41
N THR A 129 4.84 4.83 -1.31
CA THR A 129 4.12 6.04 -0.97
C THR A 129 5.08 7.22 -1.07
N PHE A 130 4.63 8.26 -1.75
CA PHE A 130 5.27 9.57 -1.73
C PHE A 130 4.26 10.63 -1.36
N ASN A 131 4.43 11.26 -0.20
CA ASN A 131 3.50 12.27 0.31
C ASN A 131 4.22 13.58 0.65
N MET A 132 4.17 14.55 -0.26
CA MET A 132 4.76 15.88 -0.05
C MET A 132 4.02 16.74 0.97
N HIS A 133 2.74 16.46 1.24
CA HIS A 133 1.95 17.27 2.16
C HIS A 133 2.50 17.19 3.60
N ASN A 134 3.10 16.06 3.95
CA ASN A 134 3.67 15.82 5.28
C ASN A 134 5.13 16.26 5.41
N VAL A 135 5.70 16.90 4.38
CA VAL A 135 7.09 17.36 4.44
C VAL A 135 7.20 18.45 5.51
N LYS A 136 7.98 18.15 6.56
CA LYS A 136 8.39 19.10 7.59
C LYS A 136 9.89 19.37 7.42
N PRO A 137 10.31 20.30 6.54
CA PRO A 137 11.73 20.47 6.17
C PRO A 137 12.61 20.80 7.38
N ARG A 138 12.05 21.56 8.33
CA ARG A 138 12.75 22.02 9.53
C ARG A 138 13.16 20.87 10.45
N ASP A 139 12.31 19.84 10.59
CA ASP A 139 12.55 18.74 11.52
C ASP A 139 13.54 17.72 10.91
N TYR A 140 13.53 17.55 9.58
CA TYR A 140 14.48 16.71 8.86
C TYR A 140 15.92 17.26 8.91
N ILE A 141 16.09 18.57 8.72
CA ILE A 141 17.42 19.21 8.77
C ILE A 141 18.03 19.09 10.17
N LYS A 142 17.23 19.28 11.23
CA LYS A 142 17.71 19.21 12.62
C LYS A 142 18.15 17.82 13.07
N ASN A 143 17.56 16.75 12.54
CA ASN A 143 17.88 15.39 12.98
C ASN A 143 19.01 14.73 12.18
N ASN A 144 19.34 15.24 10.99
CA ASN A 144 20.33 14.64 10.10
C ASN A 144 21.56 15.53 9.79
N PHE A 145 21.47 16.86 9.97
CA PHE A 145 22.53 17.79 9.57
C PHE A 145 23.02 18.74 10.68
N LEU A 146 22.35 18.80 11.82
CA LEU A 146 22.76 19.54 13.03
C LEU A 146 22.99 18.55 14.18
#